data_AF-A0A7W3I2Q4-F1
#
_entry.id   AF-A0A7W3I2Q4-F1
#
_cell.length_a   1.000
_cell.length_b   1.000
_cell.length_c   1.000
_cell.angle_alpha   90.00
_cell.angle_beta   90.00
_cell.angle_gamma   90.00
#
_symmetry.space_group_name_H-M   'P 1'
#
loop_
_entity.id
_entity.type
_entity.pdbx_description
1 polymer ?
#
loop_
_entity_poly.entity_id
_entity_poly.type
_entity_poly.pdbx_seq_one_letter_code
_entity_poly.pdbx_strand_id
1 'polypeptide(L)'
;MLESSKVPALTRAIDILNLIARIGPCSAATIIDTLGSPKSTAYLLLNELSIRRICAAGKAAGFLAVAPDMAQQCLTWEANFVAVGVDTMLYSDALVQRLAMFKSGKNGPQIKGSY
;
A
#
# COMPACT_ATOMS: atom_id res chain seq x y z
N MET A 1 -14.46 -13.58 20.93
CA MET A 1 -13.45 -12.63 21.46
C MET A 1 -12.11 -13.04 20.87
N LEU A 2 -11.57 -12.27 19.90
CA LEU A 2 -10.19 -12.49 19.47
C LEU A 2 -9.29 -12.04 20.61
N GLU A 3 -8.57 -12.97 21.22
CA GLU A 3 -7.48 -12.63 22.13
C GLU A 3 -6.49 -11.72 21.39
N SER A 4 -6.29 -10.52 21.94
CA SER A 4 -5.32 -9.57 21.41
C SER A 4 -3.92 -10.10 21.73
N SER A 5 -3.36 -10.90 20.82
CA SER A 5 -1.95 -11.28 20.83
C SER A 5 -1.11 -10.00 20.85
N LYS A 6 -0.13 -9.94 21.77
CA LYS A 6 0.84 -8.83 21.91
C LYS A 6 1.63 -8.55 20.62
N VAL A 7 1.60 -9.42 19.61
CA VAL A 7 2.24 -9.21 18.31
C VAL A 7 1.31 -9.64 17.15
N PRO A 8 0.38 -8.77 16.72
CA PRO A 8 -0.66 -9.13 15.76
C PRO A 8 -0.13 -9.49 14.36
N ALA A 9 1.05 -9.00 13.99
CA ALA A 9 1.67 -9.29 12.69
C ALA A 9 2.30 -10.70 12.66
N LEU A 10 2.98 -11.09 13.75
CA LEU A 10 3.62 -12.40 13.86
C LEU A 10 2.58 -13.52 13.87
N THR A 11 1.50 -13.36 14.63
CA THR A 11 0.39 -14.33 14.65
C THR A 11 -0.19 -14.52 13.24
N ARG A 12 -0.44 -13.43 12.50
CA ARG A 12 -0.95 -13.52 11.12
C ARG A 12 0.04 -14.20 10.18
N ALA A 13 1.33 -13.92 10.29
CA ALA A 13 2.33 -14.58 9.47
C ALA A 13 2.35 -16.11 9.70
N ILE A 14 2.24 -16.54 10.96
CA ILE A 14 2.13 -17.95 11.33
C ILE A 14 0.85 -18.57 10.75
N ASP A 15 -0.28 -17.89 10.84
CA ASP A 15 -1.55 -18.38 10.29
C ASP A 15 -1.49 -18.56 8.75
N ILE A 16 -0.82 -17.63 8.06
CA ILE A 16 -0.57 -17.73 6.61
C ILE A 16 0.28 -18.97 6.30
N LEU A 17 1.37 -19.20 7.05
CA LEU A 17 2.23 -20.37 6.86
C LEU A 17 1.48 -21.68 7.11
N ASN A 18 0.70 -21.74 8.20
CA ASN A 18 -0.11 -22.91 8.54
C ASN A 18 -1.17 -23.19 7.47
N LEU A 19 -1.79 -22.16 6.90
CA LEU A 19 -2.74 -22.32 5.81
C LEU A 19 -2.05 -22.92 4.58
N ILE A 20 -0.94 -22.33 4.13
CA ILE A 20 -0.20 -22.81 2.95
C ILE A 20 0.30 -24.24 3.15
N ALA A 21 0.75 -24.60 4.36
CA ALA A 21 1.17 -25.97 4.68
C ALA A 21 0.02 -26.99 4.55
N ARG A 22 -1.22 -26.57 4.84
CA ARG A 22 -2.41 -27.44 4.81
C ARG A 22 -3.03 -27.59 3.43
N ILE A 23 -3.13 -26.50 2.65
CA ILE A 23 -3.85 -26.48 1.37
C ILE A 23 -2.94 -26.34 0.14
N GLY A 24 -1.63 -26.18 0.35
CA GLY A 24 -0.65 -25.92 -0.70
C GLY A 24 -0.60 -24.45 -1.14
N PRO A 25 0.16 -24.16 -2.21
CA PRO A 25 0.27 -22.82 -2.78
C PRO A 25 -1.09 -22.29 -3.19
N CYS A 26 -1.43 -21.08 -2.75
CA CYS A 26 -2.71 -20.46 -3.05
C CYS A 26 -2.55 -18.95 -3.28
N SER A 27 -3.61 -18.30 -3.76
CA SER A 27 -3.61 -16.87 -4.02
C SER A 27 -3.68 -16.04 -2.73
N ALA A 28 -3.18 -14.80 -2.78
CA ALA A 28 -3.34 -13.85 -1.67
C ALA A 28 -4.82 -13.63 -1.30
N ALA A 29 -5.73 -13.65 -2.29
CA ALA A 29 -7.17 -13.54 -2.06
C ALA A 29 -7.69 -14.72 -1.23
N THR A 30 -7.30 -15.95 -1.56
CA THR A 30 -7.65 -17.15 -0.79
C THR A 30 -7.16 -17.05 0.65
N ILE A 31 -5.94 -16.56 0.87
CA ILE A 31 -5.37 -16.36 2.20
C ILE A 31 -6.20 -15.34 3.00
N ILE A 32 -6.52 -14.20 2.38
CA ILE A 32 -7.31 -13.12 2.99
C ILE A 32 -8.69 -13.62 3.40
N ASP A 33 -9.39 -14.31 2.50
CA ASP A 33 -10.74 -14.78 2.71
C ASP A 33 -10.79 -15.89 3.77
N THR A 34 -9.82 -16.83 3.74
CA THR A 34 -9.80 -17.97 4.67
C THR A 34 -9.42 -17.54 6.09
N LEU A 35 -8.49 -16.60 6.24
CA LEU A 35 -7.98 -16.16 7.55
C LEU A 35 -8.73 -14.95 8.12
N GLY A 36 -9.65 -14.35 7.36
CA GLY A 36 -10.30 -13.09 7.73
C GLY A 36 -9.30 -11.96 7.97
N SER A 37 -8.15 -12.01 7.31
CA SER A 37 -7.06 -11.05 7.52
C SER A 37 -7.36 -9.72 6.82
N PRO A 38 -7.07 -8.56 7.44
CA PRO A 38 -7.15 -7.29 6.74
C PRO A 38 -6.31 -7.31 5.46
N LYS A 39 -6.91 -6.92 4.33
CA LYS A 39 -6.23 -6.90 3.02
C LYS A 39 -4.89 -6.17 3.11
N SER A 40 -4.88 -5.00 3.74
CA SER A 40 -3.66 -4.19 3.92
C SER A 40 -2.55 -4.97 4.63
N THR A 41 -2.84 -5.66 5.74
CA THR A 41 -1.84 -6.43 6.50
C THR A 41 -1.34 -7.64 5.72
N ALA A 42 -2.23 -8.40 5.08
CA ALA A 42 -1.84 -9.57 4.31
C ALA A 42 -0.93 -9.20 3.14
N TYR A 43 -1.30 -8.16 2.37
CA TYR A 43 -0.48 -7.70 1.25
C TYR A 43 0.86 -7.12 1.72
N LEU A 44 0.93 -6.41 2.84
CA LEU A 44 2.20 -5.92 3.38
C LEU A 44 3.18 -7.05 3.69
N LEU A 45 2.74 -8.08 4.43
CA LEU A 45 3.58 -9.24 4.77
C LEU A 45 4.04 -10.00 3.52
N LEU A 46 3.12 -10.23 2.58
CA LEU A 46 3.42 -10.95 1.34
C LEU A 46 4.36 -10.17 0.43
N ASN A 47 4.22 -8.85 0.35
CA ASN A 47 5.09 -7.99 -0.46
C ASN A 47 6.51 -7.94 0.10
N GLU A 48 6.68 -7.79 1.42
CA GLU A 48 8.00 -7.84 2.06
C GLU A 48 8.72 -9.15 1.74
N LEU A 49 8.04 -10.29 1.94
CA LEU A 49 8.61 -11.60 1.67
C LEU A 49 8.97 -11.78 0.19
N SER A 50 8.12 -11.28 -0.71
CA SER A 50 8.33 -11.38 -2.15
C SER A 50 9.56 -10.59 -2.59
N ILE A 51 9.69 -9.34 -2.14
CA ILE A 51 10.83 -8.47 -2.47
C ILE A 51 12.12 -9.09 -1.96
N ARG A 52 12.18 -9.46 -0.68
CA ARG A 52 13.38 -10.07 -0.07
C ARG A 52 13.79 -11.36 -0.80
N ARG A 53 12.82 -12.18 -1.21
CA ARG A 53 13.10 -13.44 -1.93
C ARG A 53 13.64 -13.19 -3.34
N ILE A 54 13.15 -12.17 -4.05
CA ILE A 54 13.67 -11.79 -5.36
C ILE A 54 15.12 -11.30 -5.23
N CYS A 55 15.39 -10.42 -4.26
CA CYS A 55 16.73 -9.91 -3.98
C CYS A 55 17.69 -11.04 -3.59
N ALA A 56 17.27 -11.95 -2.71
CA ALA A 56 18.06 -13.12 -2.31
C ALA A 56 18.39 -14.07 -3.47
N ALA A 57 17.56 -14.08 -4.52
CA ALA A 57 17.84 -14.84 -5.75
C ALA A 57 18.82 -14.11 -6.70
N GLY A 58 19.40 -12.98 -6.29
CA GLY A 58 20.29 -12.16 -7.11
C GLY A 58 19.59 -11.40 -8.23
N LYS A 59 18.26 -11.23 -8.15
CA LYS A 59 17.45 -10.54 -9.16
C LYS A 59 17.05 -9.16 -8.66
N ALA A 60 16.90 -8.23 -9.58
CA ALA A 60 16.41 -6.89 -9.25
C ALA A 60 14.93 -6.95 -8.86
N ALA A 61 14.60 -6.49 -7.65
CA ALA A 61 13.22 -6.40 -7.17
C ALA A 61 12.64 -5.01 -7.43
N GLY A 62 11.42 -4.99 -7.98
CA GLY A 62 10.68 -3.80 -8.35
C GLY A 62 9.38 -3.62 -7.58
N PHE A 63 9.01 -2.37 -7.29
CA PHE A 63 7.71 -2.07 -6.68
C PHE A 63 7.13 -0.72 -7.13
N LEU A 64 5.80 -0.64 -7.27
CA LEU A 64 5.09 0.63 -7.49
C LEU A 64 4.48 1.10 -6.17
N ALA A 65 5.04 2.16 -5.58
CA ALA A 65 4.59 2.75 -4.34
C ALA A 65 4.17 4.21 -4.58
N VAL A 66 2.86 4.44 -4.74
CA VAL A 66 2.31 5.80 -4.92
C VAL A 66 2.30 6.64 -3.64
N ALA A 67 2.41 5.98 -2.47
CA ALA A 67 2.56 6.66 -1.19
C ALA A 67 4.05 6.77 -0.82
N PRO A 68 4.56 7.97 -0.46
CA PRO A 68 5.97 8.16 -0.11
C PRO A 68 6.47 7.22 1.00
N ASP A 69 5.68 7.02 2.05
CA ASP A 69 6.04 6.13 3.17
C ASP A 69 6.20 4.68 2.71
N MET A 70 5.36 4.22 1.78
CA MET A 70 5.47 2.89 1.19
C MET A 70 6.71 2.77 0.31
N ALA A 71 7.07 3.84 -0.42
CA ALA A 71 8.27 3.84 -1.24
C ALA A 71 9.52 3.72 -0.37
N GLN A 72 9.59 4.47 0.74
CA GLN A 72 10.65 4.36 1.73
C GLN A 72 10.70 2.95 2.34
N GLN A 73 9.54 2.40 2.70
CA GLN A 73 9.46 1.03 3.23
C GLN A 73 10.01 0.01 2.23
N CYS A 74 9.68 0.10 0.94
CA CYS A 74 10.24 -0.78 -0.09
C CYS A 74 11.77 -0.69 -0.19
N LEU A 75 12.35 0.50 -0.01
CA LEU A 75 13.80 0.67 0.03
C LEU A 75 14.42 -0.04 1.24
N THR A 76 13.76 -0.02 2.41
CA THR A 76 14.20 -0.78 3.59
C THR A 76 14.12 -2.30 3.39
N TRP A 77 13.30 -2.76 2.46
CA TRP A 77 13.22 -4.16 2.04
C TRP A 77 14.21 -4.51 0.92
N GLU A 78 15.13 -3.60 0.57
CA GLU A 78 16.17 -3.77 -0.45
C GLU A 78 15.64 -3.79 -1.90
N ALA A 79 14.47 -3.21 -2.17
CA ALA A 79 14.00 -3.05 -3.55
C ALA A 79 14.97 -2.19 -4.37
N ASN A 80 15.33 -2.64 -5.57
CA ASN A 80 16.34 -1.99 -6.41
C ASN A 80 15.77 -0.86 -7.27
N PHE A 81 14.51 -0.97 -7.67
CA PHE A 81 13.83 0.06 -8.46
C PHE A 81 12.40 0.24 -7.94
N VAL A 82 12.07 1.47 -7.56
CA VAL A 82 10.76 1.80 -7.01
C VAL A 82 10.14 2.91 -7.85
N ALA A 83 9.00 2.63 -8.47
CA ALA A 83 8.19 3.66 -9.12
C ALA A 83 7.40 4.38 -8.01
N VAL A 84 7.61 5.69 -7.88
CA VAL A 84 7.11 6.50 -6.75
C VAL A 84 5.85 7.30 -7.05
N GLY A 85 5.27 7.12 -8.23
CA GLY A 85 4.08 7.87 -8.64
C GLY A 85 3.51 7.37 -9.96
N VAL A 86 2.25 7.73 -10.18
CA VAL A 86 1.55 7.56 -11.45
C VAL A 86 1.17 8.96 -11.94
N ASP A 87 1.55 9.30 -13.16
CA ASP A 87 1.36 10.62 -13.77
C ASP A 87 -0.09 11.11 -13.69
N THR A 88 -1.06 10.26 -14.01
CA THR A 88 -2.49 10.57 -13.97
C THR A 88 -3.01 10.82 -12.56
N MET A 89 -2.46 10.14 -11.55
CA MET A 89 -2.78 10.39 -10.14
C MET A 89 -2.21 11.74 -9.70
N LEU A 90 -0.93 11.99 -9.97
CA LEU A 90 -0.26 13.25 -9.61
C LEU A 90 -0.92 14.45 -10.30
N TYR A 91 -1.29 14.31 -11.57
CA TYR A 91 -2.01 15.31 -12.33
C TYR A 91 -3.38 15.62 -11.70
N SER A 92 -4.16 14.58 -11.39
CA SER A 92 -5.49 14.74 -10.79
C SER A 92 -5.42 15.38 -9.40
N ASP A 93 -4.48 14.94 -8.57
CA ASP A 93 -4.25 15.50 -7.23
C ASP A 93 -3.86 16.98 -7.31
N ALA A 94 -2.96 17.34 -8.23
CA ALA A 94 -2.56 18.73 -8.44
C ALA A 94 -3.73 19.63 -8.86
N LEU A 95 -4.62 19.14 -9.75
CA LEU A 95 -5.82 19.86 -10.14
C LEU A 95 -6.79 20.04 -8.97
N VAL A 96 -7.02 18.99 -8.18
CA VAL A 96 -7.90 19.05 -7.00
C VAL A 96 -7.35 20.03 -5.97
N GLN A 97 -6.05 19.96 -5.67
CA GLN A 97 -5.38 20.88 -4.75
C GLN A 97 -5.48 22.34 -5.23
N ARG A 98 -5.26 22.58 -6.53
CA ARG A 98 -5.41 23.92 -7.11
C ARG A 98 -6.84 24.44 -6.99
N LEU A 99 -7.83 23.62 -7.29
CA LEU A 99 -9.24 24.00 -7.21
C LEU A 99 -9.69 24.28 -5.77
N ALA A 100 -9.17 23.54 -4.79
CA ALA A 100 -9.48 23.72 -3.37
C ALA A 100 -9.15 25.15 -2.88
N MET A 101 -8.09 25.76 -3.39
CA MET A 101 -7.69 27.14 -3.05
C MET A 101 -8.78 28.18 -3.39
N PHE A 102 -9.58 27.94 -4.43
CA PHE A 102 -10.60 28.87 -4.90
C PHE A 102 -12.03 28.49 -4.45
N LYS A 103 -12.23 27.28 -3.93
CA LYS A 103 -13.54 26.85 -3.40
C LYS A 103 -13.86 27.46 -2.03
N SER A 104 -12.87 27.96 -1.30
CA SER A 104 -13.02 28.58 0.02
C SER A 104 -13.66 29.99 0.02
N GLY A 105 -14.24 30.45 -1.10
CA GLY A 105 -14.72 31.83 -1.28
C GLY A 105 -16.23 32.03 -1.52
N LYS A 106 -17.07 31.00 -1.47
CA LYS A 106 -18.54 31.17 -1.65
C LYS A 106 -19.25 31.40 -0.31
N ASN A 107 -19.03 32.58 0.28
CA ASN A 107 -19.97 33.28 1.17
C ASN A 107 -19.53 34.76 1.37
N GLY A 108 -19.46 35.52 0.28
CA GLY A 108 -19.27 36.98 0.31
C GLY A 108 -19.75 37.60 -1.01
N PRO A 109 -20.34 38.82 -1.00
CA PRO A 109 -21.05 39.38 -2.15
C PRO A 109 -20.12 39.57 -3.36
N GLN A 110 -20.64 39.29 -4.56
CA GLN A 110 -19.98 39.58 -5.83
C GLN A 110 -19.59 41.05 -5.93
N ILE A 111 -18.29 41.31 -6.11
CA ILE A 111 -17.82 42.58 -6.67
C ILE A 111 -17.33 42.29 -8.09
N LYS A 112 -18.04 42.87 -9.07
CA LYS A 112 -17.61 42.94 -10.47
C LYS A 112 -16.30 43.72 -10.54
N GLY A 113 -15.24 43.06 -10.98
CA GLY A 113 -14.00 43.69 -11.40
C GLY A 113 -13.65 43.19 -12.80
N SER A 114 -13.82 44.06 -13.78
CA SER A 114 -13.30 43.91 -15.14
C SER A 114 -11.79 43.76 -15.09
N TYR A 115 -11.24 42.73 -15.75
CA TYR A 115 -10.23 42.78 -16.83
C TYR A 115 -10.02 41.36 -17.37
#